data_AF-A0A3M8G4L0-F1
#
_entry.id   AF-A0A3M8G4L0-F1
#
_cell.length_a   1.000
_cell.length_b   1.000
_cell.length_c   1.000
_cell.angle_alpha   90.00
_cell.angle_beta   90.00
_cell.angle_gamma   90.00
#
_symmetry.space_group_name_H-M   'P 1'
#
loop_
_entity.id
_entity.type
_entity.pdbx_description
1 polymer ?
#
loop_
_entity_poly.entity_id
_entity_poly.type
_entity_poly.pdbx_seq_one_letter_code
_entity_poly.pdbx_strand_id
1 'polypeptide(L)' 'MFNALGATEIIIILAVVLVLFGAKRIPEFARGLGQGIKEFRQASKDIKREIEESSRDIDSAVNQDDSKNTTK' A
#
# COMPACT_ATOMS: atom_id res chain seq x y z
N MET A 1 21.26 23.10 26.12
CA MET A 1 19.87 23.21 26.59
C MET A 1 18.84 22.80 25.53
N PHE A 2 19.22 22.19 24.40
CA PHE A 2 18.28 21.65 23.40
C PHE A 2 18.89 20.43 22.71
N ASN A 3 19.36 19.45 23.50
CA ASN A 3 19.88 18.21 22.91
C ASN A 3 18.67 17.35 22.55
N ALA A 4 18.23 17.47 21.30
CA ALA A 4 17.36 16.56 20.55
C ALA A 4 16.28 15.86 21.38
N LEU A 5 15.03 16.34 21.29
CA LEU A 5 13.80 15.70 21.80
C LEU A 5 14.09 14.34 22.45
N GLY A 6 14.46 14.39 23.73
CA GLY A 6 14.92 13.21 24.41
C GLY A 6 13.80 12.19 24.48
N ALA A 7 14.16 10.95 24.81
CA ALA A 7 13.15 9.92 25.11
C ALA A 7 12.10 10.45 26.11
N THR A 8 12.52 11.31 27.05
CA THR A 8 11.67 12.01 28.01
C THR A 8 10.64 12.94 27.36
N GLU A 9 11.02 13.86 26.47
CA GLU A 9 10.05 14.73 25.79
C GLU A 9 9.04 13.93 24.96
N ILE A 10 9.49 12.88 24.27
CA ILE A 10 8.60 12.01 23.48
C ILE A 10 7.58 11.31 24.39
N ILE A 11 8.01 10.81 25.56
CA ILE A 11 7.11 10.19 26.54
C ILE A 11 6.07 11.20 27.06
N ILE A 12 6.47 12.45 27.32
CA ILE A 12 5.54 13.49 27.79
C ILE A 12 4.49 13.81 26.71
N ILE A 13 4.92 13.96 25.45
CA ILE A 13 4.00 14.19 24.33
C ILE A 13 3.04 13.01 24.18
N LEU A 14 3.54 11.78 24.24
CA LEU A 14 2.70 10.58 24.20
C LEU A 14 1.71 10.54 25.36
N ALA A 15 2.12 10.92 26.57
CA ALA A 15 1.23 10.98 27.73
C ALA A 15 0.11 12.00 27.52
N VAL A 16 0.40 13.19 27.00
CA VAL A 16 -0.62 14.21 26.68
C VAL A 16 -1.59 13.69 25.62
N VAL A 17 -1.10 13.10 24.54
CA VAL A 17 -1.93 12.50 23.49
C VAL A 17 -2.79 11.36 24.06
N LEU A 18 -2.25 10.51 24.92
CA LEU A 18 -2.98 9.44 25.59
C LEU A 18 -4.06 9.95 26.55
N VAL A 19 -3.88 11.12 27.18
CA VAL A 19 -4.91 11.73 28.02
C VAL A 19 -6.03 12.33 27.18
N LEU A 20 -5.69 13.01 26.08
CA LEU A 20 -6.67 13.65 25.19
C LEU A 20 -7.49 12.63 24.40
N PHE A 21 -6.82 11.64 23.81
CA PHE A 21 -7.45 10.64 22.95
C PHE A 21 -7.83 9.38 23.73
N GLY A 22 -7.17 9.07 24.84
CA GLY A 22 -7.36 7.84 25.60
C GLY A 22 -6.48 6.68 25.10
N ALA A 23 -5.97 5.87 26.02
CA ALA A 23 -5.09 4.73 25.72
C ALA A 23 -5.72 3.66 24.81
N LYS A 24 -7.06 3.60 24.75
CA LYS A 24 -7.78 2.65 23.88
C LYS A 24 -7.93 3.14 22.44
N ARG A 25 -7.89 4.46 22.18
CA ARG A 25 -8.15 5.01 20.83
C ARG A 25 -6.98 4.83 19.87
N ILE A 26 -5.74 4.90 20.36
CA ILE A 26 -4.55 4.68 19.52
C ILE A 26 -4.53 3.26 18.92
N PRO A 27 -4.66 2.15 19.69
CA PRO A 27 -4.66 0.82 19.11
C PRO A 27 -5.90 0.53 18.27
N GLU A 28 -7.05 1.11 18.60
CA GLU A 28 -8.28 1.00 17.81
C GLU A 28 -8.11 1.68 16.44
N PHE A 29 -7.57 2.90 16.42
CA PHE A 29 -7.23 3.64 15.20
C PHE A 29 -6.17 2.93 14.36
N ALA A 30 -5.09 2.46 14.98
CA ALA A 30 -4.03 1.73 14.29
C ALA A 30 -4.55 0.42 13.65
N ARG A 31 -5.47 -0.29 14.33
CA ARG A 31 -6.14 -1.48 13.77
C ARG A 31 -6.99 -1.11 12.56
N GLY A 32 -7.79 -0.05 12.64
CA GLY A 32 -8.62 0.42 11.52
C GLY A 32 -7.78 0.85 10.31
N LEU A 33 -6.75 1.67 10.53
CA LEU A 33 -5.81 2.05 9.47
C LEU A 33 -5.08 0.84 8.88
N GLY A 34 -4.63 -0.09 9.72
CA GLY A 34 -3.93 -1.30 9.27
C GLY A 34 -4.81 -2.20 8.38
N GLN A 35 -6.09 -2.35 8.72
CA GLN A 35 -7.06 -3.05 7.88
C GLN A 35 -7.29 -2.33 6.56
N GLY A 36 -7.52 -1.01 6.59
CA GLY A 36 -7.73 -0.21 5.37
C GLY A 36 -6.52 -0.25 4.43
N ILE A 37 -5.29 -0.12 4.96
CA ILE A 37 -4.07 -0.23 4.15
C ILE A 37 -3.92 -1.63 3.57
N LYS A 38 -4.25 -2.68 4.33
CA LYS A 38 -4.18 -4.08 3.86
C LYS A 38 -5.14 -4.31 2.69
N GLU A 39 -6.39 -3.88 2.83
CA GLU A 39 -7.41 -4.00 1.78
C GLU A 39 -7.04 -3.19 0.54
N PHE A 40 -6.59 -1.94 0.73
CA PHE A 40 -6.11 -1.10 -0.35
C PHE A 40 -4.96 -1.74 -1.14
N ARG A 41 -3.99 -2.32 -0.43
CA ARG A 41 -2.84 -3.00 -1.05
C ARG A 41 -3.26 -4.27 -1.79
N GLN A 42 -4.24 -5.00 -1.26
CA GLN A 42 -4.78 -6.19 -1.92
C GLN A 42 -5.50 -5.80 -3.23
N ALA A 43 -6.42 -4.84 -3.17
CA ALA A 43 -7.13 -4.33 -4.35
C ALA A 43 -6.17 -3.80 -5.41
N SER A 44 -5.15 -3.02 -5.00
CA SER A 44 -4.11 -2.52 -5.91
C SER A 44 -3.34 -3.64 -6.62
N LYS A 45 -3.07 -4.74 -5.90
CA LYS A 45 -2.33 -5.89 -6.44
C LYS A 45 -3.16 -6.66 -7.45
N ASP A 46 -4.46 -6.82 -7.18
CA ASP A 46 -5.36 -7.54 -8.07
C ASP A 46 -5.61 -6.73 -9.35
N ILE A 47 -5.80 -5.41 -9.27
CA ILE A 47 -5.84 -4.51 -10.43
C ILE A 47 -4.55 -4.62 -11.26
N LYS A 48 -3.38 -4.59 -10.61
CA LYS A 48 -2.09 -4.73 -11.32
C LYS A 48 -2.00 -6.05 -12.08
N ARG A 49 -2.48 -7.15 -11.49
CA ARG A 49 -2.47 -8.47 -12.13
C ARG A 49 -3.38 -8.51 -13.35
N GLU A 50 -4.60 -7.98 -13.22
CA GLU A 50 -5.58 -7.95 -14.30
C GLU A 50 -5.09 -7.12 -15.50
N ILE A 51 -4.42 -5.99 -15.24
CA ILE A 51 -3.78 -5.17 -16.28
C ILE A 51 -2.61 -5.91 -16.93
N GLU A 52 -1.80 -6.62 -16.14
CA GLU A 52 -0.64 -7.38 -16.65
C GLU A 52 -1.08 -8.60 -17.48
N GLU A 53 -2.15 -9.28 -17.08
CA GLU A 53 -2.76 -10.39 -17.81
C GLU A 53 -3.39 -9.91 -19.12
N SER A 54 -4.19 -8.83 -19.07
CA SER A 54 -4.78 -8.20 -20.26
C SER A 54 -3.71 -7.71 -21.26
N SER A 55 -2.61 -7.14 -20.76
CA SER A 55 -1.50 -6.70 -21.61
C SER A 55 -0.77 -7.88 -22.28
N ARG A 56 -0.59 -8.99 -21.56
CA ARG A 56 0.02 -10.21 -22.11
C ARG A 56 -0.84 -10.84 -23.21
N ASP A 57 -2.15 -10.80 -23.07
CA ASP A 57 -3.09 -11.30 -24.09
C ASP A 57 -3.05 -10.43 -25.35
N ILE A 58 -2.95 -9.10 -25.19
CA ILE A 58 -2.81 -8.15 -26.31
C ILE A 58 -1.45 -8.32 -27.02
N ASP A 59 -0.35 -8.44 -26.28
CA ASP A 59 0.99 -8.66 -26.85
C ASP A 59 1.08 -10.01 -27.59
N SER A 60 0.37 -11.02 -27.12
CA SER A 60 0.31 -12.34 -27.76
C SER A 60 -0.51 -12.32 -29.06
N ALA A 61 -1.54 -11.47 -29.15
CA ALA A 61 -2.32 -11.27 -30.37
C ALA A 61 -1.57 -10.43 -31.42
N VAL A 62 -0.76 -9.46 -31.01
CA VAL A 62 0.03 -8.60 -31.90
C VAL A 62 1.19 -9.35 -32.57
N ASN A 63 1.82 -10.32 -31.89
CA ASN A 63 2.97 -11.05 -32.44
C ASN A 63 2.61 -12.24 -33.36
N GLN A 64 1.33 -12.55 -33.59
CA GLN A 64 0.92 -13.70 -34.41
C GLN A 64 0.77 -13.38 -35.92
N ASP A 65 0.82 -12.11 -36.34
CA ASP A 65 0.61 -11.73 -37.75
C ASP A 65 1.89 -11.76 -38.63
N ASP A 66 3.09 -11.69 -38.04
CA ASP A 66 4.35 -11.63 -38.81
C ASP A 66 4.88 -12.99 -39.32
N SER A 67 4.30 -14.12 -38.91
CA SER A 67 4.80 -15.46 -39.32
C SER A 67 4.12 -16.05 -40.56
N LYS A 68 3.08 -15.43 -41.15
CA LYS A 68 2.32 -16.03 -42.28
C LYS A 68 2.61 -15.47 -43.67
N ASN A 69 3.46 -14.44 -43.83
CA ASN A 69 3.65 -13.78 -45.13
C ASN A 69 5.03 -13.97 -45.80
N THR A 70 5.86 -14.93 -45.37
CA THR A 70 7.20 -15.16 -45.98
C THR A 70 7.29 -16.42 -46.84
N THR A 71 6.19 -17.13 -47.08
CA THR A 71 6.19 -18.29 -47.98
C THR A 71 4.99 -18.25 -48.90
N LYS A 72 5.05 -17.37 -49.90
CA LYS A 72 4.46 -17.62 -51.21
C LYS A 72 5.16 -16.83 -52.29
#